data_AF-A0A8J2YGT4-F1
#
_entry.id   AF-A0A8J2YGT4-F1
#
_cell.length_a   1.000
_cell.length_b   1.000
_cell.length_c   1.000
_cell.angle_alpha   90.00
_cell.angle_beta   90.00
_cell.angle_gamma   90.00
#
_symmetry.space_group_name_H-M   'P 1'
#
loop_
_entity.id
_entity.type
_entity.pdbx_description
1 polymer ?
#
loop_
_entity_poly.entity_id
_entity_poly.type
_entity_poly.pdbx_seq_one_letter_code
_entity_poly.pdbx_strand_id
1 'polypeptide(L)'
;MRPFVYYSSPKVNWIPGLMMIIAIGGIGSFFFGLIWEISLQERVPKAAFGRVTSLDMLGSIALMPLGYLMTGWLADWMGGVQKALLLAIVMLIIIIGALSFRSIRQFN
;
A
#
# COMPACT_ATOMS: atom_id res chain seq x y z
N MET A 1 2.09 25.40 19.23
CA MET A 1 1.08 24.81 18.33
C MET A 1 1.26 25.44 16.97
N ARG A 2 1.73 24.68 15.97
CA ARG A 2 1.82 25.19 14.60
C ARG A 2 0.39 25.29 14.05
N PRO A 3 0.00 26.40 13.40
CA PRO A 3 -1.35 26.54 12.89
C PRO A 3 -1.63 25.40 11.92
N PHE A 4 -2.84 24.83 11.97
CA PHE A 4 -3.34 23.86 11.01
C PHE A 4 -3.30 24.52 9.63
N VAL A 5 -2.23 24.28 8.87
CA VAL A 5 -1.88 25.02 7.66
C VAL A 5 -2.89 24.67 6.56
N TYR A 6 -3.91 25.52 6.41
CA TYR A 6 -4.85 25.56 5.28
C TYR A 6 -4.20 26.06 3.97
N TYR A 7 -2.88 25.92 3.80
CA TYR A 7 -2.16 26.53 2.68
C TYR A 7 -1.95 25.52 1.55
N SER A 8 -2.90 25.52 0.61
CA SER A 8 -2.87 24.80 -0.68
C SER A 8 -3.19 23.31 -0.58
N SER A 9 -4.46 22.96 -0.34
CA SER A 9 -4.93 21.68 -0.89
C SER A 9 -4.61 21.68 -2.38
N PRO A 10 -3.93 20.65 -2.93
CA PRO A 10 -3.73 20.55 -4.36
C PRO A 10 -5.11 20.67 -5.00
N LYS A 11 -5.35 21.74 -5.76
CA LYS A 11 -6.62 21.88 -6.46
C LYS A 11 -6.61 20.84 -7.57
N VAL A 12 -7.19 19.68 -7.30
CA VAL A 12 -7.41 18.65 -8.29
C VAL A 12 -8.55 19.14 -9.18
N ASN A 13 -8.19 19.90 -10.21
CA ASN A 13 -9.15 20.51 -11.13
C ASN A 13 -9.79 19.48 -12.07
N TRP A 14 -9.28 18.24 -12.07
CA TRP A 14 -9.72 17.17 -12.96
C TRP A 14 -10.16 15.94 -12.17
N ILE A 15 -11.38 16.02 -11.63
CA ILE A 15 -12.00 14.95 -10.83
C ILE A 15 -12.07 13.62 -11.61
N PRO A 16 -12.46 13.58 -12.90
CA PRO A 16 -12.45 12.32 -13.66
C PRO A 16 -11.08 11.65 -13.71
N GLY A 17 -10.01 12.44 -13.85
CA GLY A 17 -8.63 11.93 -13.83
C GLY A 17 -8.26 11.28 -12.50
N LEU A 18 -8.60 11.95 -11.39
CA LEU A 18 -8.40 11.40 -10.05
C LEU A 18 -9.16 10.09 -9.85
N MET A 19 -10.41 10.04 -10.29
CA MET A 19 -11.24 8.83 -10.20
C MET A 19 -10.65 7.67 -11.00
N MET A 20 -10.11 7.93 -12.19
CA MET A 20 -9.44 6.91 -12.99
C MET A 20 -8.18 6.38 -12.28
N ILE A 21 -7.35 7.26 -11.71
CA ILE A 21 -6.15 6.85 -10.97
C ILE A 21 -6.51 5.98 -9.76
N ILE A 22 -7.52 6.39 -8.99
CA ILE A 22 -8.02 5.61 -7.85
C ILE A 22 -8.57 4.26 -8.31
N ALA A 23 -9.33 4.22 -9.41
CA ALA A 23 -9.88 2.98 -9.95
C ALA A 23 -8.78 2.01 -10.37
N ILE A 24 -7.76 2.49 -11.09
CA ILE A 24 -6.60 1.67 -11.49
C ILE A 24 -5.87 1.12 -10.26
N GLY A 25 -5.64 1.97 -9.24
CA GLY A 25 -5.04 1.54 -7.97
C GLY A 25 -5.88 0.48 -7.24
N GLY A 26 -7.21 0.63 -7.28
CA GLY A 26 -8.17 -0.33 -6.72
C GLY A 26 -8.14 -1.68 -7.43
N ILE A 27 -8.10 -1.69 -8.76
CA ILE A 27 -7.97 -2.90 -9.58
C ILE A 27 -6.68 -3.65 -9.22
N GLY A 28 -5.54 -2.94 -9.15
CA GLY A 28 -4.26 -3.54 -8.77
C GLY A 28 -4.29 -4.15 -7.36
N SER A 29 -4.85 -3.43 -6.40
CA SER A 29 -4.99 -3.91 -5.01
C SER A 29 -5.90 -5.14 -4.92
N PHE A 30 -6.97 -5.19 -5.71
CA PHE A 30 -7.88 -6.33 -5.77
C PHE A 30 -7.18 -7.59 -6.30
N PHE A 31 -6.46 -7.47 -7.42
CA PHE A 31 -5.69 -8.60 -7.97
C PHE A 31 -4.60 -9.06 -7.00
N PHE A 32 -3.88 -8.13 -6.38
CA PHE A 32 -2.89 -8.46 -5.36
C PHE A 32 -3.51 -9.25 -4.20
N GLY A 33 -4.64 -8.79 -3.66
CA GLY A 33 -5.34 -9.47 -2.56
C GLY A 33 -5.81 -10.88 -2.94
N LEU A 34 -6.35 -11.05 -4.15
CA LEU A 34 -6.74 -12.38 -4.65
C LEU A 34 -5.54 -13.32 -4.75
N ILE A 35 -4.45 -12.88 -5.37
CA ILE A 35 -3.24 -13.69 -5.53
C ILE A 35 -2.67 -14.04 -4.15
N TRP A 36 -2.59 -13.08 -3.24
CA TRP A 36 -2.10 -13.30 -1.87
C TRP A 36 -2.89 -14.38 -1.13
N GLU A 37 -4.22 -14.29 -1.13
CA GLU A 37 -5.09 -15.23 -0.44
C GLU A 37 -5.01 -16.65 -1.03
N ILE A 38 -5.05 -16.76 -2.37
CA ILE A 38 -4.89 -18.07 -3.05
C ILE A 38 -3.52 -18.66 -2.74
N SER A 39 -2.46 -17.84 -2.77
CA SER A 39 -1.10 -18.28 -2.46
C SER A 39 -0.97 -18.83 -1.05
N LEU A 40 -1.60 -18.17 -0.06
CA LEU A 40 -1.63 -18.65 1.32
C LEU A 40 -2.34 -20.01 1.41
N GLN A 41 -3.47 -20.17 0.73
CA GLN A 41 -4.25 -21.40 0.76
C GLN A 41 -3.53 -22.57 0.07
N GLU A 42 -2.82 -22.32 -1.03
CA GLU A 42 -2.11 -23.35 -1.80
C GLU A 42 -0.77 -23.73 -1.17
N ARG A 43 -0.04 -22.77 -0.61
CA ARG A 43 1.35 -22.99 -0.16
C ARG A 43 1.49 -23.23 1.35
N VAL A 44 0.51 -22.84 2.17
CA VAL A 44 0.59 -23.04 3.62
C VAL A 44 -0.09 -24.36 4.01
N PRO A 45 0.60 -25.24 4.77
CA PRO A 45 -0.02 -26.46 5.28
C PRO A 45 -1.26 -26.15 6.15
N LYS A 46 -2.33 -26.93 5.99
CA LYS A 46 -3.62 -26.73 6.70
C LYS A 46 -3.45 -26.61 8.23
N ALA A 47 -2.53 -27.37 8.83
CA ALA A 47 -2.27 -27.34 10.27
C ALA A 47 -1.64 -26.02 10.76
N ALA A 48 -0.96 -25.28 9.88
CA ALA A 48 -0.30 -24.01 10.21
C ALA A 48 -1.06 -22.79 9.68
N PHE A 49 -2.04 -22.97 8.78
CA PHE A 49 -2.76 -21.89 8.10
C PHE A 49 -3.28 -20.82 9.07
N GLY A 50 -4.02 -21.22 10.12
CA GLY A 50 -4.57 -20.28 11.10
C GLY A 50 -3.51 -19.44 11.81
N ARG A 51 -2.32 -19.99 12.07
CA ARG A 51 -1.21 -19.25 12.70
C ARG A 51 -0.57 -18.26 11.72
N VAL A 52 -0.37 -18.68 10.48
CA VAL A 52 0.22 -17.83 9.43
C VAL A 52 -0.70 -16.66 9.10
N THR A 53 -1.99 -16.93 8.86
CA THR A 53 -2.98 -15.87 8.56
C THR A 53 -3.15 -14.92 9.75
N SER A 54 -3.15 -15.42 10.99
CA SER A 54 -3.23 -14.55 12.18
C SER A 54 -2.03 -13.62 12.29
N LEU A 55 -0.81 -14.10 11.99
CA LEU A 55 0.39 -13.27 11.99
C LEU A 55 0.40 -12.25 10.85
N ASP A 56 -0.06 -12.64 9.65
CA ASP A 56 -0.20 -11.75 8.50
C ASP A 56 -1.17 -10.59 8.78
N MET A 57 -2.37 -10.93 9.28
CA MET A 57 -3.37 -9.94 9.65
C MET A 57 -2.88 -9.04 10.80
N LEU A 58 -2.28 -9.63 11.84
CA LEU A 58 -1.75 -8.86 12.96
C LEU A 58 -0.67 -7.89 12.49
N GLY A 59 0.26 -8.32 11.63
CA GLY A 59 1.30 -7.48 11.06
C GLY A 59 0.71 -6.31 10.28
N SER A 60 -0.27 -6.58 9.41
CA SER A 60 -0.97 -5.56 8.62
C SER A 60 -1.69 -4.54 9.50
N ILE A 61 -2.43 -5.01 10.51
CA ILE A 61 -3.19 -4.15 11.42
C ILE A 61 -2.26 -3.34 12.31
N ALA A 62 -1.20 -3.95 12.85
CA ALA A 62 -0.25 -3.28 13.74
C ALA A 62 0.51 -2.14 13.04
N LEU A 63 0.71 -2.24 11.72
CA LEU A 63 1.40 -1.21 10.93
C LEU A 63 0.49 -0.06 10.47
N MET A 64 -0.84 -0.23 10.47
CA MET A 64 -1.77 0.82 10.04
C MET A 64 -1.63 2.14 10.82
N PRO A 65 -1.57 2.16 12.17
CA PRO A 65 -1.42 3.41 12.93
C PRO A 65 -0.14 4.16 12.57
N LEU A 66 0.96 3.42 12.37
CA LEU A 66 2.23 3.99 11.94
C LEU A 66 2.10 4.63 10.55
N GLY A 67 1.44 3.93 9.61
CA GLY A 67 1.15 4.46 8.28
C GLY A 67 0.33 5.75 8.32
N TYR A 68 -0.73 5.80 9.13
CA TYR A 68 -1.52 7.02 9.28
C TYR A 68 -0.73 8.17 9.88
N LEU A 69 0.07 7.92 10.91
CA LEU A 69 0.91 8.94 11.54
C LEU A 69 1.96 9.48 10.56
N MET A 70 2.65 8.59 9.84
CA MET A 70 3.68 8.97 8.87
C MET A 70 3.09 9.73 7.68
N THR A 71 1.94 9.30 7.16
CA THR A 71 1.31 9.96 6.01
C THR A 71 0.85 11.38 6.34
N GLY A 72 0.29 11.62 7.53
CA GLY A 72 -0.05 12.95 8.02
C GLY A 72 1.19 13.82 8.23
N TRP A 73 2.17 13.30 8.98
CA TRP A 73 3.41 14.03 9.28
C TRP A 73 4.19 14.43 8.01
N LEU A 74 4.30 13.53 7.03
CA LEU A 74 4.93 13.83 5.74
C LEU A 74 4.10 14.83 4.91
N ALA A 75 2.76 14.74 4.94
CA ALA A 75 1.92 15.71 4.25
C ALA A 75 2.12 17.12 4.80
N ASP A 76 2.21 17.26 6.12
CA ASP A 76 2.46 18.54 6.79
C ASP A 76 3.85 19.10 6.49
N TRP A 77 4.85 18.22 6.30
CA TRP A 77 6.23 18.64 6.09
C TRP A 77 6.54 19.04 4.63
N MET A 78 6.04 18.31 3.63
CA MET A 78 6.40 18.50 2.22
C MET A 78 5.22 18.69 1.26
N GLY A 79 3.99 18.62 1.74
CA GLY A 79 2.77 18.73 0.92
C GLY A 79 2.24 17.39 0.40
N GLY A 80 0.95 17.39 0.04
CA GLY A 80 0.22 16.17 -0.31
C GLY A 80 0.70 15.45 -1.58
N VAL A 81 1.06 16.20 -2.63
CA VAL A 81 1.48 15.63 -3.93
C VAL A 81 2.88 15.03 -3.82
N GLN A 82 3.83 15.75 -3.22
CA GLN A 82 5.21 15.31 -3.02
C GLN A 82 5.24 14.05 -2.15
N LYS A 83 4.46 14.04 -1.06
CA LYS A 83 4.28 12.84 -0.23
C LYS A 83 3.72 11.67 -1.04
N ALA A 84 2.68 11.89 -1.85
CA ALA A 84 2.08 10.83 -2.66
C ALA A 84 3.09 10.23 -3.65
N LEU A 85 3.88 11.06 -4.32
CA LEU A 85 4.96 10.61 -5.22
C LEU A 85 6.05 9.85 -4.47
N LEU A 86 6.48 10.34 -3.30
CA LEU A 86 7.47 9.65 -2.47
C LEU A 86 6.99 8.24 -2.10
N LEU A 87 5.77 8.10 -1.61
CA LEU A 87 5.21 6.80 -1.23
C LEU A 87 5.03 5.88 -2.44
N ALA A 88 4.66 6.42 -3.60
CA ALA A 88 4.58 5.65 -4.85
C ALA A 88 5.96 5.10 -5.26
N ILE A 89 7.02 5.92 -5.17
CA ILE A 89 8.40 5.48 -5.45
C ILE A 89 8.85 4.41 -4.46
N VAL A 90 8.60 4.60 -3.17
CA VAL A 90 8.93 3.60 -2.13
C VAL A 90 8.22 2.28 -2.42
N MET A 91 6.93 2.32 -2.78
CA MET A 91 6.19 1.11 -3.14
C MET A 91 6.74 0.43 -4.39
N LEU A 92 7.11 1.21 -5.42
CA LEU A 92 7.76 0.66 -6.62
C LEU A 92 9.09 -0.04 -6.29
N ILE A 93 9.90 0.55 -5.41
CA ILE A 93 11.16 -0.06 -4.95
C ILE A 93 10.88 -1.39 -4.23
N ILE A 94 9.85 -1.45 -3.37
CA ILE A 94 9.46 -2.69 -2.68
C ILE A 94 9.02 -3.75 -3.69
N ILE A 95 8.21 -3.38 -4.69
CA ILE A 95 7.74 -4.31 -5.75
C ILE A 95 8.92 -4.83 -6.57
N ILE A 96 9.83 -3.96 -7.00
CA ILE A 96 11.02 -4.35 -7.76
C ILE A 96 11.93 -5.25 -6.91
N GLY A 97 12.09 -4.94 -5.63
CA GLY A 97 12.79 -5.79 -4.67
C GLY A 97 12.15 -7.17 -4.54
N ALA A 98 10.82 -7.24 -4.43
CA ALA A 98 10.08 -8.49 -4.39
C ALA A 98 10.26 -9.31 -5.69
N LEU A 99 10.18 -8.68 -6.86
CA LEU A 99 10.38 -9.33 -8.15
C LEU A 99 11.82 -9.84 -8.38
N SER A 100 12.79 -9.32 -7.61
CA SER A 100 14.17 -9.81 -7.64
C SER A 100 14.26 -11.24 -7.07
N PHE A 101 13.31 -11.67 -6.25
CA PHE A 101 13.22 -13.05 -5.80
C PHE A 101 12.67 -13.96 -6.90
N ARG A 102 13.48 -14.94 -7.33
CA ARG A 102 13.10 -15.90 -8.36
C ARG A 102 11.79 -16.65 -8.04
N SER A 103 11.53 -16.91 -6.76
CA SER A 103 10.29 -17.56 -6.30
C SER A 103 9.03 -16.75 -6.61
N ILE A 104 9.14 -15.42 -6.70
CA ILE A 104 8.02 -14.53 -7.05
C ILE A 104 7.94 -14.37 -8.57
N ARG A 105 9.08 -14.34 -9.28
CA ARG A 105 9.08 -14.22 -10.74
C ARG A 105 8.58 -15.47 -11.47
N GLN A 106 8.83 -16.66 -10.92
CA GLN A 106 8.36 -17.93 -11.48
C GLN A 106 7.15 -18.45 -10.69
N PHE A 107 6.28 -17.54 -10.26
CA PHE A 107 5.04 -17.89 -9.57
C PHE A 107 4.19 -18.73 -10.52
N ASN A 108 4.07 -20.02 -10.18
CA ASN A 108 3.43 -21.06 -10.96
C ASN A 108 2.36 -21.71 -10.11
#